data_AF-A0A8X7CFC8-F1
#
_entry.id   AF-A0A8X7CFC8-F1
#
_cell.length_a   1.000
_cell.length_b   1.000
_cell.length_c   1.000
_cell.angle_alpha   90.00
_cell.angle_beta   90.00
_cell.angle_gamma   90.00
#
_symmetry.space_group_name_H-M   'P 1'
#
loop_
_entity.id
_entity.type
_entity.pdbx_description
1 polymer ?
#
loop_
_entity_poly.entity_id
_entity_poly.type
_entity_poly.pdbx_seq_one_letter_code
_entity_poly.pdbx_strand_id
1 'polypeptide(L)'
;MEEVKEDILPNPHYYIPHQAVLRPDKSTTKLRVVFKVSAKTSNGISLNDTLLKGGTVQNELWCTLLRFRKHIIVFSAVVKKMYRQVKIHPSQQDLLRRERCSAGCLKFQHDYRFP
;
A
#
# COMPACT_ATOMS: atom_id res chain seq x y z
N MET A 1 -5.55 23.22 4.90
CA MET A 1 -4.22 22.65 4.64
C MET A 1 -3.40 23.11 5.83
N GLU A 2 -3.24 22.27 6.86
CA GLU A 2 -2.23 22.61 7.88
C GLU A 2 -0.89 22.41 7.19
N GLU A 3 -0.13 23.49 7.06
CA GLU A 3 1.26 23.41 6.67
C GLU A 3 1.96 22.52 7.68
N VAL A 4 2.38 21.34 7.23
CA VAL A 4 3.33 20.54 7.96
C VAL A 4 4.60 21.37 7.96
N LYS A 5 4.95 21.93 9.14
CA LYS A 5 6.26 22.56 9.34
C LYS A 5 7.30 21.57 8.84
N GLU A 6 8.17 22.00 7.92
CA GLU A 6 9.34 21.22 7.53
C GLU A 6 10.28 21.14 8.73
N ASP A 7 9.93 20.26 9.67
CA ASP A 7 10.88 19.78 10.66
C ASP A 7 11.95 19.04 9.85
N ILE A 8 13.15 19.61 9.79
CA ILE A 8 14.32 19.01 9.11
C ILE A 8 14.66 17.71 9.86
N LEU A 9 13.94 16.65 9.54
CA LEU A 9 14.22 15.31 10.02
C LEU A 9 15.51 14.86 9.33
N PRO A 10 16.53 14.41 10.08
CA PRO A 10 17.83 14.04 9.52
C PRO A 10 17.75 12.84 8.55
N ASN A 11 16.62 12.13 8.54
CA ASN A 11 16.39 10.95 7.71
C ASN A 11 15.29 11.21 6.65
N PRO A 12 15.43 10.61 5.45
CA PRO A 12 14.40 10.68 4.42
C PRO A 12 13.09 10.07 4.94
N HIS A 13 12.01 10.84 4.84
CA HIS A 13 10.70 10.45 5.33
C HIS A 13 9.64 10.69 4.26
N TYR A 14 8.59 9.88 4.28
CA TYR A 14 7.47 10.00 3.36
C TYR A 14 6.17 9.63 4.05
N TYR A 15 5.17 10.50 3.88
CA TYR A 15 3.82 10.29 4.38
C TYR A 15 2.94 9.75 3.26
N ILE A 16 2.46 8.51 3.42
CA ILE A 16 1.66 7.88 2.38
C ILE A 16 0.22 8.41 2.45
N PRO A 17 -0.29 9.06 1.39
CA PRO A 17 -1.67 9.48 1.35
C PRO A 17 -2.57 8.24 1.34
N HIS A 18 -3.67 8.32 2.07
CA HIS A 18 -4.59 7.20 2.22
C HIS A 18 -6.03 7.61 1.93
N GLN A 19 -6.77 6.73 1.25
CA GLN A 19 -8.17 6.95 0.90
C GLN A 19 -9.02 5.81 1.46
N ALA A 20 -10.15 6.17 2.06
CA ALA A 20 -11.13 5.20 2.53
C ALA A 20 -12.05 4.81 1.36
N VAL A 21 -12.16 3.52 1.07
CA VAL A 21 -13.02 2.97 0.03
C VAL A 21 -14.12 2.16 0.70
N LEU A 22 -15.35 2.67 0.61
CA LEU A 22 -16.55 1.99 1.07
C LEU A 22 -16.99 0.94 0.05
N ARG A 23 -17.33 -0.25 0.54
CA ARG A 23 -17.82 -1.38 -0.26
C ARG A 23 -19.03 -1.97 0.48
N PRO A 24 -20.20 -1.31 0.39
CA PRO A 24 -21.39 -1.74 1.12
C PRO A 24 -21.81 -3.18 0.77
N ASP A 25 -21.49 -3.64 -0.44
CA ASP A 25 -21.84 -4.96 -0.97
C ASP A 25 -21.00 -6.12 -0.40
N LYS A 26 -19.96 -5.83 0.40
CA LYS A 26 -19.09 -6.86 1.00
C LYS A 26 -19.51 -7.14 2.44
N SER A 27 -19.88 -8.40 2.73
CA SER A 27 -20.30 -8.85 4.06
C SER A 27 -19.22 -8.72 5.14
N THR A 28 -17.95 -8.98 4.80
CA THR A 28 -16.86 -9.09 5.79
C THR A 28 -15.98 -7.84 5.93
N THR A 29 -15.92 -6.96 4.94
CA THR A 29 -15.06 -5.76 5.00
C THR A 29 -15.69 -4.60 4.23
N LYS A 30 -16.59 -3.88 4.91
CA LYS A 30 -17.35 -2.76 4.34
C LYS A 30 -16.52 -1.50 4.09
N LEU A 31 -15.38 -1.34 4.78
CA LEU A 31 -14.46 -0.22 4.60
C LEU A 31 -13.04 -0.72 4.40
N ARG A 32 -12.34 -0.23 3.37
CA ARG A 32 -10.92 -0.52 3.12
C ARG A 32 -10.14 0.77 3.00
N VAL A 33 -9.04 0.88 3.75
CA VAL A 33 -8.07 1.97 3.58
C VAL A 33 -7.08 1.56 2.50
N VAL A 34 -6.97 2.37 1.45
CA VAL A 34 -6.03 2.21 0.34
C VAL A 34 -4.92 3.25 0.50
N PHE A 35 -3.68 2.79 0.55
CA PHE A 35 -2.49 3.63 0.60
C PHE A 35 -1.99 3.89 -0.82
N LYS A 36 -1.98 5.15 -1.27
CA LYS A 36 -1.57 5.54 -2.62
C LYS A 36 -0.09 5.92 -2.65
N VAL A 37 0.75 4.95 -2.97
CA VAL A 37 2.21 5.14 -3.03
C VAL A 37 2.67 5.78 -4.36
N SER A 38 1.81 5.74 -5.38
CA SER A 38 2.02 6.38 -6.69
C SER A 38 1.55 7.85 -6.72
N ALA A 39 1.06 8.38 -5.62
CA ALA A 39 0.67 9.79 -5.55
C ALA A 39 1.92 10.65 -5.64
N LYS A 40 1.90 11.63 -6.55
CA LYS A 40 2.99 12.60 -6.69
C LYS A 40 2.99 13.55 -5.50
N THR A 41 4.16 13.78 -4.95
CA THR A 41 4.38 14.76 -3.86
C THR A 41 4.43 16.18 -4.44
N SER A 42 4.58 17.21 -3.59
CA SER A 42 4.85 18.61 -3.99
C SER A 42 6.00 18.72 -5.01
N ASN A 43 7.00 17.85 -4.89
CA ASN A 43 8.16 17.81 -5.78
C ASN A 43 7.92 17.01 -7.08
N GLY A 44 6.69 16.57 -7.35
CA GLY A 44 6.33 15.84 -8.58
C GLY A 44 6.75 14.36 -8.64
N ILE A 45 7.52 13.89 -7.66
CA ILE A 45 8.03 12.51 -7.55
C ILE A 45 7.11 11.69 -6.63
N SER A 46 6.82 10.44 -6.98
CA SER A 46 6.10 9.48 -6.11
C SER A 46 7.07 8.54 -5.39
N LEU A 47 6.63 7.92 -4.29
CA LEU A 47 7.50 6.99 -3.56
C LEU A 47 7.90 5.77 -4.44
N ASN A 48 7.02 5.33 -5.35
CA ASN A 48 7.34 4.26 -6.29
C ASN A 48 8.48 4.62 -7.27
N ASP A 49 8.68 5.90 -7.57
CA ASP A 49 9.74 6.35 -8.47
C ASP A 49 11.11 6.35 -7.77
N THR A 50 11.11 6.53 -6.44
CA THR A 50 12.32 6.55 -5.61
C THR A 50 12.76 5.15 -5.18
N LEU A 51 11.83 4.20 -5.07
CA LEU A 51 12.14 2.83 -4.65
C LEU A 51 12.75 2.02 -5.79
N LEU A 52 13.86 1.34 -5.52
CA LEU A 52 14.45 0.40 -6.47
C LEU A 52 13.49 -0.76 -6.73
N LYS A 53 13.20 -1.03 -8.01
CA LYS A 53 12.44 -2.22 -8.41
C LYS A 53 13.33 -3.45 -8.22
N GLY A 54 12.98 -4.28 -7.23
CA GLY A 54 13.58 -5.59 -7.06
C GLY A 54 13.21 -6.53 -8.21
N GLY A 55 13.97 -7.62 -8.36
CA GLY A 55 13.62 -8.70 -9.29
C GLY A 55 12.34 -9.43 -8.88
N THR A 56 11.68 -10.05 -9.86
CA THR A 56 10.47 -10.85 -9.61
C THR A 56 10.83 -12.14 -8.86
N VAL A 57 10.47 -12.22 -7.58
CA VAL A 57 10.68 -13.42 -6.74
C VAL A 57 9.63 -14.51 -7.04
N GLN A 58 8.49 -14.12 -7.61
CA GLN A 58 7.36 -15.02 -7.86
C GLN A 58 7.62 -15.85 -9.11
N ASN A 59 7.42 -17.17 -9.00
CA ASN A 59 7.39 -18.05 -10.17
C ASN A 59 6.27 -17.65 -11.12
N GLU A 60 6.43 -17.94 -12.41
CA GLU A 60 5.36 -17.77 -13.37
C GLU A 60 4.11 -18.57 -12.95
N LEU A 61 2.94 -17.94 -13.16
CA LEU A 61 1.66 -18.54 -12.83
C LEU A 61 1.47 -19.87 -13.57
N TRP A 62 1.89 -19.95 -14.83
CA TRP A 62 1.82 -21.17 -15.64
C TRP A 62 2.59 -22.34 -15.03
N CYS A 63 3.84 -22.12 -14.63
CA CYS A 63 4.64 -23.14 -13.95
C CYS A 63 3.96 -23.61 -12.66
N THR A 64 3.35 -22.70 -11.91
CA THR A 64 2.61 -23.03 -10.70
C THR A 64 1.38 -23.91 -11.03
N LEU A 65 0.59 -23.55 -12.03
CA LEU A 65 -0.59 -24.32 -12.46
C LEU A 65 -0.23 -25.72 -12.99
N LEU A 66 0.85 -25.84 -13.76
CA LEU A 66 1.32 -27.14 -14.27
C LEU A 66 1.73 -28.08 -13.13
N ARG A 67 2.42 -27.56 -12.11
CA ARG A 67 2.77 -28.34 -10.91
C ARG A 67 1.53 -28.78 -10.14
N PHE A 68 0.53 -27.92 -10.01
CA PHE A 68 -0.74 -28.26 -9.38
C PHE A 68 -1.45 -29.42 -10.10
N ARG A 69 -1.37 -29.49 -11.43
CA ARG A 69 -1.96 -30.59 -12.23
C ARG A 69 -1.21 -31.91 -12.14
N LYS A 70 0.03 -31.93 -11.64
CA LYS A 70 0.83 -33.16 -11.51
C LYS A 70 0.33 -34.07 -10.37
N HIS A 71 -0.38 -33.51 -9.39
CA HIS A 71 -0.80 -34.23 -8.20
C HIS A 71 -2.31 -34.45 -8.19
N ILE A 72 -2.74 -35.61 -7.69
CA ILE A 72 -4.16 -36.00 -7.61
C ILE A 72 -4.90 -35.18 -6.52
N ILE A 73 -4.18 -34.76 -5.48
CA ILE A 73 -4.72 -34.02 -4.34
C ILE A 73 -3.85 -32.78 -4.11
N VAL A 74 -4.49 -31.63 -3.90
CA VAL A 74 -3.82 -30.35 -3.64
C VAL A 74 -4.52 -29.58 -2.53
N PHE A 75 -3.73 -28.92 -1.68
CA PHE A 75 -4.22 -27.98 -0.68
C PHE A 75 -4.00 -26.54 -1.12
N SER A 76 -5.00 -25.69 -0.89
CA SER A 76 -4.91 -24.25 -1.13
C SER A 76 -5.39 -23.51 0.10
N ALA A 77 -4.64 -22.49 0.51
CA ALA A 77 -4.96 -21.66 1.66
C ALA A 77 -4.59 -20.21 1.38
N VAL A 78 -5.35 -19.28 1.97
CA VAL A 78 -5.09 -17.84 1.87
C VAL A 78 -4.52 -17.34 3.20
N VAL A 79 -3.29 -16.81 3.16
CA VAL A 79 -2.68 -16.15 4.32
C VAL A 79 -3.29 -14.76 4.48
N LYS A 80 -4.20 -14.61 5.46
CA LYS A 80 -4.84 -13.33 5.76
C LYS A 80 -3.77 -12.30 6.14
N LYS A 81 -3.77 -11.16 5.44
CA LYS A 81 -2.89 -10.00 5.71
C LYS A 81 -1.38 -10.36 5.65
N MET A 82 -0.95 -11.22 4.73
CA MET A 82 0.44 -11.72 4.66
C MET A 82 1.50 -10.60 4.69
N TYR A 83 1.28 -9.50 3.95
CA TYR A 83 2.23 -8.39 3.89
C TYR A 83 2.44 -7.68 5.24
N ARG A 84 1.54 -7.84 6.21
CA ARG A 84 1.70 -7.28 7.56
C ARG A 84 2.59 -8.14 8.46
N GLN A 85 2.91 -9.36 8.04
CA GLN A 85 3.75 -10.28 8.80
C GLN A 85 5.24 -10.09 8.49
N VAL A 86 5.58 -9.27 7.48
CA VAL A 86 6.97 -8.94 7.12
C VAL A 86 7.39 -7.68 7.90
N LYS A 87 8.49 -7.79 8.65
CA LYS A 87 9.08 -6.66 9.38
C LYS A 87 9.95 -5.84 8.42
N ILE A 88 9.70 -4.54 8.36
CA ILE A 88 10.50 -3.60 7.55
C ILE A 88 11.76 -3.23 8.31
N HIS A 89 12.88 -3.13 7.58
CA HIS A 89 14.17 -2.72 8.14
C HIS A 89 14.06 -1.32 8.78
N PRO A 90 14.62 -1.07 9.98
CA PRO A 90 14.45 0.20 10.69
C PRO A 90 14.76 1.44 9.85
N SER A 91 15.81 1.40 9.01
CA SER A 91 16.18 2.53 8.16
C SER A 91 15.15 2.91 7.08
N GLN A 92 14.18 2.03 6.78
CA GLN A 92 13.17 2.25 5.74
C GLN A 92 11.77 2.51 6.31
N GLN A 93 11.57 2.41 7.62
CA GLN A 93 10.25 2.57 8.24
C GLN A 93 9.71 4.00 8.06
N ASP A 94 10.60 5.00 8.03
CA ASP A 94 10.24 6.41 7.86
C ASP A 94 9.68 6.75 6.47
N LEU A 95 9.94 5.91 5.47
CA LEU A 95 9.37 6.03 4.13
C LEU A 95 7.92 5.53 4.04
N LEU A 96 7.46 4.81 5.07
CA LEU A 96 6.14 4.18 5.11
C LEU A 96 5.25 4.75 6.21
N ARG A 97 5.49 6.01 6.60
CA ARG A 97 4.69 6.70 7.60
C ARG A 97 3.28 6.89 7.08
N ARG A 98 2.31 6.75 7.98
CA ARG A 98 0.90 6.98 7.68
C ARG A 98 0.53 8.36 8.21
N GLU A 99 -0.07 9.18 7.37
CA GLU A 99 -0.69 10.42 7.83
C GLU A 99 -1.74 10.07 8.89
N ARG A 100 -1.70 10.76 10.04
CA ARG A 100 -2.83 10.74 10.95
C ARG A 100 -3.90 11.62 10.34
N CYS A 101 -5.10 11.07 10.12
CA CYS A 101 -6.26 11.90 9.86
C CYS A 101 -6.46 12.84 11.05
N SER A 102 -6.17 14.13 10.88
CA SER A 102 -6.79 15.17 11.72
C SER A 102 -8.29 15.22 11.40
N ALA A 103 -9.11 15.69 12.34
CA ALA A 103 -10.57 15.64 12.26
C ALA A 103 -11.20 16.29 11.01
N GLY A 104 -10.41 17.02 10.19
CA GLY A 104 -10.84 17.68 8.95
C GLY A 104 -10.50 16.96 7.63
N CYS A 105 -9.80 15.82 7.64
CA CYS A 105 -9.27 15.19 6.41
C CYS A 105 -10.33 14.51 5.51
N LEU A 106 -11.58 14.35 5.99
CA LEU A 106 -12.69 13.79 5.19
C LEU A 106 -13.07 14.64 3.97
N LYS A 107 -12.62 15.90 3.88
CA LYS A 107 -12.97 16.80 2.76
C LYS A 107 -12.24 16.49 1.44
N PHE A 108 -11.13 15.74 1.46
CA PHE A 108 -10.39 15.41 0.22
C PHE A 108 -10.87 14.14 -0.50
N GLN A 109 -11.90 13.47 0.02
CA GLN A 109 -12.37 12.20 -0.55
C GLN A 109 -13.26 12.37 -1.79
N HIS A 110 -13.78 13.57 -2.06
CA HIS A 110 -14.76 13.80 -3.13
C HIS A 110 -14.16 14.17 -4.51
N ASP A 111 -12.90 14.60 -4.58
CA ASP A 111 -12.31 15.10 -5.84
C ASP A 111 -11.56 14.05 -6.67
N TYR A 112 -11.38 12.84 -6.15
CA TYR A 112 -10.74 11.75 -6.90
C TYR A 112 -11.78 10.76 -7.43
N ARG A 113 -12.48 11.19 -8.50
CA ARG A 113 -13.27 10.30 -9.36
C ARG A 113 -12.31 9.56 -10.28
N PHE A 114 -12.16 8.25 -10.10
CA PHE A 114 -11.46 7.40 -11.07
C PHE A 114 -12.34 7.27 -12.33
N PRO A 115 -11.76 7.24 -13.55
CA PRO A 115 -12.48 6.89 -14.78
C PRO A 115 -12.96 5.43 -14.77
#